data_AF-A0A822F6E0-F1
#
_entry.id   AF-A0A822F6E0-F1
#
_cell.length_a   1.000
_cell.length_b   1.000
_cell.length_c   1.000
_cell.angle_alpha   90.00
_cell.angle_beta   90.00
_cell.angle_gamma   90.00
#
_symmetry.space_group_name_H-M   'P 1'
#
loop_
_entity.id
_entity.type
_entity.pdbx_description
1 polymer ?
#
loop_
_entity_poly.entity_id
_entity_poly.type
_entity_poly.pdbx_seq_one_letter_code
_entity_poly.pdbx_strand_id
1 'polypeptide(L)'
;MTLCLANSLVARRRFLPYDQLVRYKWWFRHGYMSSTGTCFDIGESTKKALCEFENRQTVFAQKYGISLEEIDFLSDEQLLKKFNVFCSPDGAAGNGVLMRLAPVPLFFCRNPEIAVKLSGVSGQITHGDMKAIDACRYYGALIVAIMHNTDKDQLLSEDFYLSKMKTWFNNKPLVSEIENVAKGSFKKDKGYDDGIRGKGYVVNSLEAALWAFWSTHSFKEGVLAAVNLGDDTDTTAAIYGQLAGAYYGYDKLPQEWINSVYSKRYIECLCKWIAYEGNQSYSKN
;
A
#
# COMPACT_ATOMS: atom_id res chain seq x y z
N MET A 1 5.85 2.57 -7.84
CA MET A 1 4.45 2.08 -7.72
C MET A 1 3.53 2.99 -6.89
N THR A 2 3.92 3.48 -5.72
CA THR A 2 3.07 4.36 -4.87
C THR A 2 2.49 5.55 -5.62
N LEU A 3 3.32 6.23 -6.42
CA LEU A 3 2.88 7.36 -7.24
C LEU A 3 1.86 6.94 -8.31
N CYS A 4 2.03 5.78 -8.94
CA CYS A 4 1.07 5.25 -9.92
C CYS A 4 -0.31 5.03 -9.29
N LEU A 5 -0.35 4.45 -8.09
CA LEU A 5 -1.59 4.24 -7.33
C LEU A 5 -2.22 5.57 -6.90
N ALA A 6 -1.43 6.49 -6.34
CA ALA A 6 -1.93 7.81 -5.97
C ALA A 6 -2.50 8.57 -7.18
N ASN A 7 -1.83 8.52 -8.32
CA ASN A 7 -2.32 9.15 -9.54
C ASN A 7 -3.57 8.47 -10.12
N SER A 8 -3.68 7.14 -10.01
CA SER A 8 -4.91 6.42 -10.34
C SER A 8 -6.10 6.96 -9.55
N LEU A 9 -5.95 7.05 -8.23
CA LEU A 9 -7.00 7.54 -7.33
C LEU A 9 -7.41 8.96 -7.67
N VAL A 10 -6.45 9.87 -7.88
CA VAL A 10 -6.72 11.28 -8.21
C VAL A 10 -7.37 11.40 -9.58
N ALA A 11 -6.79 10.80 -10.62
CA ALA A 11 -7.26 10.94 -12.00
C ALA A 11 -8.63 10.30 -12.21
N ARG A 12 -8.91 9.19 -11.53
CA ARG A 12 -10.21 8.49 -11.62
C ARG A 12 -11.22 8.99 -10.60
N ARG A 13 -10.80 9.76 -9.59
CA ARG A 13 -11.62 10.22 -8.44
C ARG A 13 -12.34 9.10 -7.71
N ARG A 14 -11.79 7.88 -7.81
CA ARG A 14 -12.29 6.64 -7.22
C ARG A 14 -11.19 5.60 -7.27
N PHE A 15 -11.38 4.50 -6.55
CA PHE A 15 -10.55 3.33 -6.72
C PHE A 15 -11.02 2.53 -7.94
N LEU A 16 -10.11 2.35 -8.91
CA LEU A 16 -10.34 1.54 -10.10
C LEU A 16 -9.15 0.58 -10.28
N PRO A 17 -9.28 -0.69 -9.84
CA PRO A 17 -8.18 -1.68 -9.91
C PRO A 17 -7.57 -1.84 -11.30
N TYR A 18 -8.38 -1.72 -12.36
CA TYR A 18 -7.91 -1.78 -13.73
C TYR A 18 -6.92 -0.66 -14.06
N ASP A 19 -7.27 0.59 -13.75
CA ASP A 19 -6.41 1.76 -13.98
C ASP A 19 -5.15 1.74 -13.10
N GLN A 20 -5.24 1.16 -11.89
CA GLN A 20 -4.07 0.88 -11.07
C GLN A 20 -3.09 -0.07 -11.78
N LEU A 21 -3.57 -1.18 -12.36
CA LEU A 21 -2.74 -2.11 -13.14
C LEU A 21 -2.18 -1.47 -14.41
N VAL A 22 -2.99 -0.68 -15.12
CA VAL A 22 -2.54 0.08 -16.31
C VAL A 22 -1.35 0.99 -15.97
N ARG A 23 -1.44 1.76 -14.88
CA ARG A 23 -0.32 2.65 -14.48
C ARG A 23 0.89 1.90 -13.98
N TYR A 24 0.71 0.74 -13.34
CA TYR A 24 1.81 -0.15 -13.00
C TYR A 24 2.47 -0.74 -14.25
N LYS A 25 1.68 -1.09 -15.26
CA LYS A 25 2.20 -1.51 -16.57
C LYS A 25 2.98 -0.39 -17.24
N TRP A 26 2.48 0.85 -17.25
CA TRP A 26 3.22 2.00 -17.80
C TRP A 26 4.54 2.23 -17.06
N TRP A 27 4.56 2.06 -15.74
CA TRP A 27 5.81 2.10 -14.98
C TRP A 27 6.76 1.01 -15.44
N PHE A 28 6.27 -0.23 -15.50
CA PHE A 28 7.05 -1.40 -15.90
C PHE A 28 7.64 -1.29 -17.32
N ARG A 29 6.85 -0.82 -18.29
CA ARG A 29 7.23 -0.78 -19.71
C ARG A 29 7.94 0.50 -20.12
N HIS A 30 7.60 1.64 -19.49
CA HIS A 30 8.02 2.97 -19.96
C HIS A 30 8.64 3.85 -18.87
N GLY A 31 8.84 3.33 -17.65
CA GLY A 31 9.39 4.12 -16.56
C GLY A 31 8.44 5.22 -16.06
N TYR A 32 7.14 5.13 -16.36
CA TYR A 32 6.14 6.08 -15.87
C TYR A 32 6.24 6.25 -14.35
N MET A 33 6.43 7.49 -13.88
CA MET A 33 6.65 7.86 -12.48
C MET A 33 7.88 7.22 -11.81
N SER A 34 8.87 6.81 -12.59
CA SER A 34 10.19 6.41 -12.09
C SER A 34 11.05 7.63 -11.77
N SER A 35 11.90 7.51 -10.75
CA SER A 35 12.93 8.50 -10.43
C SER A 35 14.09 8.51 -11.45
N THR A 36 14.29 7.43 -12.20
CA THR A 36 15.38 7.29 -13.18
C THR A 36 14.91 7.43 -14.63
N GLY A 37 13.60 7.61 -14.86
CA GLY A 37 13.00 7.58 -16.19
C GLY A 37 12.82 6.18 -16.79
N THR A 38 13.26 5.11 -16.11
CA THR A 38 13.09 3.71 -16.52
C THR A 38 12.57 2.85 -15.38
N CYS A 39 11.97 1.70 -15.67
CA CYS A 39 11.65 0.73 -14.62
C CYS A 39 12.95 0.10 -14.09
N PHE A 40 13.16 0.16 -12.78
CA PHE A 40 14.18 -0.59 -12.08
C PHE A 40 13.56 -1.19 -10.82
N ASP A 41 14.20 -2.24 -10.30
CA ASP A 41 13.83 -2.88 -9.03
C ASP A 41 12.38 -3.38 -8.94
N ILE A 42 11.90 -3.99 -10.03
CA ILE A 42 10.59 -4.66 -10.03
C ILE A 42 10.70 -6.06 -9.41
N GLY A 43 10.00 -6.27 -8.29
CA GLY A 43 9.90 -7.59 -7.66
C GLY A 43 9.18 -8.62 -8.54
N GLU A 44 9.57 -9.89 -8.41
CA GLU A 44 9.11 -10.98 -9.29
C GLU A 44 7.59 -11.21 -9.26
N SER A 45 6.95 -11.15 -8.09
CA SER A 45 5.48 -11.28 -7.97
C SER A 45 4.74 -10.17 -8.74
N THR A 46 5.21 -8.93 -8.61
CA THR A 46 4.64 -7.79 -9.37
C THR A 46 4.85 -7.98 -10.86
N LYS A 47 6.06 -8.34 -11.29
CA LYS A 47 6.37 -8.58 -12.71
C LYS A 47 5.46 -9.65 -13.31
N LYS A 48 5.32 -10.80 -12.64
CA LYS A 48 4.42 -11.89 -13.08
C LYS A 48 2.97 -11.42 -13.21
N ALA A 49 2.45 -10.69 -12.22
CA ALA A 49 1.09 -10.18 -12.26
C ALA A 49 0.86 -9.16 -13.40
N LEU A 50 1.84 -8.31 -13.70
CA LEU A 50 1.74 -7.36 -14.82
C LEU A 50 1.82 -8.06 -16.18
N CYS A 51 2.68 -9.06 -16.33
CA CYS A 51 2.70 -9.89 -17.55
C CYS A 51 1.35 -10.62 -17.76
N GLU A 52 0.78 -11.18 -16.69
CA GLU A 52 -0.55 -11.81 -16.75
C GLU A 52 -1.65 -10.79 -17.09
N PHE A 53 -1.57 -9.58 -16.53
CA PHE A 53 -2.49 -8.49 -16.88
C PHE A 53 -2.42 -8.15 -18.37
N GLU A 54 -1.23 -8.01 -18.95
CA GLU A 54 -1.02 -7.75 -20.38
C GLU A 54 -1.57 -8.87 -21.28
N ASN A 55 -1.34 -10.13 -20.89
CA ASN A 55 -1.89 -11.29 -21.59
C ASN A 55 -3.43 -11.25 -21.58
N ARG A 56 -4.03 -10.96 -20.42
CA ARG A 56 -5.49 -10.81 -20.29
C ARG A 56 -6.02 -9.63 -21.09
N GLN A 57 -5.32 -8.49 -21.11
CA GLN A 57 -5.68 -7.34 -21.95
C GLN A 57 -5.74 -7.75 -23.43
N THR A 58 -4.75 -8.50 -23.92
CA THR A 58 -4.70 -8.96 -25.32
C THR A 58 -5.91 -9.85 -25.66
N VAL A 59 -6.19 -10.86 -24.84
CA VAL A 59 -7.33 -11.78 -25.05
C VAL A 59 -8.66 -11.04 -24.94
N PHE A 60 -8.79 -10.14 -23.96
CA PHE A 60 -10.00 -9.36 -23.74
C PHE A 60 -10.27 -8.39 -24.90
N ALA A 61 -9.23 -7.70 -25.38
CA ALA A 61 -9.30 -6.79 -26.51
C ALA A 61 -9.80 -7.51 -27.78
N GLN A 62 -9.22 -8.68 -28.10
CA GLN A 62 -9.68 -9.50 -29.22
C GLN A 62 -11.13 -9.94 -29.07
N LYS A 63 -11.53 -10.39 -27.88
CA LYS A 63 -12.88 -10.89 -27.60
C LYS A 63 -13.97 -9.82 -27.77
N TYR A 64 -13.66 -8.57 -27.42
CA TYR A 64 -14.63 -7.47 -27.42
C TYR A 64 -14.41 -6.45 -28.54
N GLY A 65 -13.49 -6.72 -29.48
CA GLY A 65 -13.23 -5.84 -30.63
C GLY A 65 -12.64 -4.48 -30.24
N ILE A 66 -11.80 -4.44 -29.20
CA ILE A 66 -11.12 -3.23 -28.70
C ILE A 66 -9.70 -3.22 -29.27
N SER A 67 -9.20 -2.07 -29.72
CA SER A 67 -7.80 -1.97 -30.16
C SER A 67 -6.83 -2.05 -28.97
N LEU A 68 -5.61 -2.53 -29.19
CA LEU A 68 -4.58 -2.55 -28.15
C LEU A 68 -4.07 -1.15 -27.78
N GLU A 69 -4.31 -0.14 -28.62
CA GLU A 69 -4.00 1.26 -28.32
C GLU A 69 -5.00 1.87 -27.33
N GLU A 70 -6.25 1.42 -27.37
CA GLU A 70 -7.34 1.94 -26.53
C GLU A 70 -7.55 1.14 -25.23
N ILE A 71 -7.04 -0.10 -25.15
CA ILE A 71 -7.33 -1.01 -24.04
C ILE A 71 -6.95 -0.44 -22.66
N ASP A 72 -5.89 0.36 -22.59
CA ASP A 72 -5.47 1.02 -21.34
C ASP A 72 -6.41 2.12 -20.87
N PHE A 73 -7.21 2.69 -21.79
CA PHE A 73 -8.11 3.80 -21.54
C PHE A 73 -9.57 3.34 -21.39
N LEU A 74 -9.80 2.04 -21.22
CA LEU A 74 -11.13 1.46 -21.09
C LEU A 74 -11.94 2.15 -19.98
N SER A 75 -13.04 2.79 -20.36
CA SER A 75 -13.94 3.50 -19.44
C SER A 75 -15.34 2.90 -19.34
N ASP A 76 -15.69 1.95 -20.21
CA ASP A 76 -16.98 1.27 -20.17
C ASP A 76 -17.11 0.40 -18.90
N GLU A 77 -18.07 0.73 -18.04
CA GLU A 77 -18.25 0.07 -16.75
C GLU A 77 -18.69 -1.40 -16.87
N GLN A 78 -19.39 -1.78 -17.94
CA GLN A 78 -19.79 -3.18 -18.15
C GLN A 78 -18.60 -4.03 -18.56
N LEU A 79 -17.72 -3.49 -19.40
CA LEU A 79 -16.47 -4.15 -19.80
C LEU A 79 -15.49 -4.22 -18.65
N LEU A 80 -15.31 -3.13 -17.89
CA LEU A 80 -14.45 -3.11 -16.70
C LEU A 80 -14.87 -4.17 -15.67
N LYS A 81 -16.18 -4.38 -15.46
CA LYS A 81 -16.70 -5.45 -14.57
C LYS A 81 -16.42 -6.86 -15.08
N LYS A 82 -16.27 -7.05 -16.40
CA LYS A 82 -15.96 -8.35 -17.01
C LYS A 82 -14.47 -8.67 -16.98
N PHE A 83 -13.60 -7.67 -16.80
CA PHE A 83 -12.16 -7.88 -16.76
C PHE A 83 -11.70 -8.40 -15.40
N ASN A 84 -11.07 -9.57 -15.37
CA ASN A 84 -10.51 -10.12 -14.12
C ASN A 84 -9.17 -9.46 -13.79
N VAL A 85 -9.20 -8.51 -12.85
CA VAL A 85 -8.03 -7.76 -12.37
C VAL A 85 -7.13 -8.53 -11.39
N PHE A 86 -7.55 -9.69 -10.89
CA PHE A 86 -6.74 -10.49 -9.96
C PHE A 86 -5.73 -11.34 -10.75
N CYS A 87 -4.59 -10.72 -11.07
CA CYS A 87 -3.59 -11.26 -12.01
C CYS A 87 -2.45 -12.01 -11.30
N SER A 88 -2.48 -12.11 -9.99
CA SER A 88 -1.49 -12.87 -9.21
C SER A 88 -2.01 -14.27 -8.87
N PRO A 89 -1.15 -15.30 -8.90
CA PRO A 89 -1.50 -16.59 -8.33
C PRO A 89 -1.64 -16.52 -6.81
N ASP A 90 -2.30 -17.52 -6.25
CA ASP A 90 -2.29 -17.83 -4.82
C ASP A 90 -0.85 -18.11 -4.36
N GLY A 91 -0.51 -17.74 -3.12
CA GLY A 91 0.83 -17.97 -2.55
C GLY A 91 1.86 -16.84 -2.77
N ALA A 92 1.53 -15.81 -3.57
CA ALA A 92 2.39 -14.63 -3.72
C ALA A 92 2.34 -13.71 -2.48
N ALA A 93 3.10 -14.05 -1.44
CA ALA A 93 3.12 -13.35 -0.13
C ALA A 93 4.28 -12.34 0.04
N GLY A 94 4.71 -11.71 -1.06
CA GLY A 94 5.75 -10.69 -1.06
C GLY A 94 5.33 -9.36 -0.40
N ASN A 95 6.29 -8.62 0.15
CA ASN A 95 6.09 -7.35 0.85
C ASN A 95 5.79 -6.14 -0.06
N GLY A 96 5.96 -6.28 -1.38
CA GLY A 96 5.76 -5.20 -2.36
C GLY A 96 4.35 -4.59 -2.40
N VAL A 97 3.37 -5.20 -1.74
CA VAL A 97 2.03 -4.62 -1.52
C VAL A 97 2.02 -3.53 -0.46
N LEU A 98 2.83 -3.64 0.60
CA LEU A 98 2.82 -2.71 1.72
C LEU A 98 3.61 -1.43 1.43
N MET A 99 4.73 -1.53 0.71
CA MET A 99 5.60 -0.39 0.39
C MET A 99 4.92 0.71 -0.46
N ARG A 100 3.72 0.42 -0.99
CA ARG A 100 2.97 1.32 -1.87
C ARG A 100 1.57 1.70 -1.37
N LEU A 101 1.17 1.23 -0.19
CA LEU A 101 -0.25 1.15 0.16
C LEU A 101 -0.90 2.50 0.52
N ALA A 102 -0.15 3.40 1.17
CA ALA A 102 -0.66 4.61 1.83
C ALA A 102 -1.68 5.45 1.04
N PRO A 103 -1.60 5.62 -0.30
CA PRO A 103 -2.60 6.41 -1.01
C PRO A 103 -4.04 5.92 -0.81
N VAL A 104 -4.28 4.61 -0.69
CA VAL A 104 -5.63 4.06 -0.50
C VAL A 104 -6.24 4.45 0.85
N PRO A 105 -5.65 4.11 2.01
CA PRO A 105 -6.22 4.50 3.29
C PRO A 105 -6.28 6.01 3.49
N LEU A 106 -5.35 6.79 2.91
CA LEU A 106 -5.42 8.25 2.95
C LEU A 106 -6.58 8.81 2.14
N PHE A 107 -6.86 8.26 0.95
CA PHE A 107 -7.95 8.72 0.09
C PHE A 107 -9.33 8.40 0.67
N PHE A 108 -9.48 7.25 1.33
CA PHE A 108 -10.75 6.76 1.86
C PHE A 108 -10.89 6.91 3.38
N CYS A 109 -10.04 7.70 4.04
CA CYS A 109 -9.93 7.72 5.51
C CYS A 109 -11.24 8.03 6.26
N ARG A 110 -12.19 8.77 5.67
CA ARG A 110 -13.48 9.05 6.33
C ARG A 110 -14.47 7.88 6.26
N ASN A 111 -14.17 6.81 5.52
CA ASN A 111 -14.92 5.56 5.56
C ASN A 111 -13.95 4.40 5.84
N PRO A 112 -13.68 4.11 7.14
CA PRO A 112 -12.71 3.10 7.53
C PRO A 112 -12.98 1.70 6.96
N GLU A 113 -14.23 1.25 6.87
CA GLU A 113 -14.57 -0.05 6.29
C GLU A 113 -14.16 -0.13 4.82
N ILE A 114 -14.49 0.91 4.04
CA ILE A 114 -14.08 0.99 2.62
C ILE A 114 -12.56 1.08 2.51
N ALA A 115 -11.90 1.92 3.30
CA ALA A 115 -10.45 2.07 3.28
C ALA A 115 -9.72 0.74 3.55
N VAL A 116 -10.15 0.00 4.57
CA VAL A 116 -9.59 -1.33 4.92
C VAL A 116 -9.85 -2.33 3.81
N LYS A 117 -11.09 -2.41 3.30
CA LYS A 117 -11.44 -3.30 2.18
C LYS A 117 -10.60 -3.02 0.94
N LEU A 118 -10.53 -1.77 0.51
CA LEU A 118 -9.82 -1.37 -0.71
C LEU A 118 -8.31 -1.49 -0.57
N SER A 119 -7.77 -1.36 0.65
CA SER A 119 -6.37 -1.65 0.93
C SER A 119 -6.04 -3.11 0.59
N GLY A 120 -6.90 -4.05 1.02
CA GLY A 120 -6.78 -5.47 0.64
C GLY A 120 -6.86 -5.69 -0.87
N VAL A 121 -7.86 -5.10 -1.54
CA VAL A 121 -8.03 -5.26 -3.00
C VAL A 121 -6.84 -4.70 -3.78
N SER A 122 -6.29 -3.55 -3.37
CA SER A 122 -5.09 -2.92 -3.98
C SER A 122 -3.83 -3.79 -3.89
N GLY A 123 -3.69 -4.58 -2.83
CA GLY A 123 -2.64 -5.60 -2.72
C GLY A 123 -2.91 -6.80 -3.64
N GLN A 124 -4.14 -7.33 -3.56
CA GLN A 124 -4.58 -8.59 -4.17
C GLN A 124 -4.32 -8.65 -5.69
N ILE A 125 -4.50 -7.53 -6.41
CA ILE A 125 -4.31 -7.48 -7.86
C ILE A 125 -2.92 -7.92 -8.34
N THR A 126 -1.90 -7.85 -7.48
CA THR A 126 -0.51 -8.27 -7.78
C THR A 126 0.06 -9.31 -6.83
N HIS A 127 -0.62 -9.59 -5.72
CA HIS A 127 -0.15 -10.52 -4.69
C HIS A 127 -1.37 -11.26 -4.13
N GLY A 128 -1.61 -12.47 -4.62
CA GLY A 128 -2.82 -13.25 -4.38
C GLY A 128 -2.86 -14.00 -3.05
N ASP A 129 -1.78 -14.00 -2.26
CA ASP A 129 -1.77 -14.67 -0.95
C ASP A 129 -2.59 -13.88 0.09
N MET A 130 -3.42 -14.58 0.87
CA MET A 130 -4.25 -13.97 1.91
C MET A 130 -3.43 -13.20 2.96
N LYS A 131 -2.19 -13.62 3.25
CA LYS A 131 -1.28 -12.90 4.15
C LYS A 131 -0.92 -11.52 3.60
N ALA A 132 -0.74 -11.39 2.29
CA ALA A 132 -0.49 -10.10 1.65
C ALA A 132 -1.74 -9.21 1.67
N ILE A 133 -2.91 -9.80 1.42
CA ILE A 133 -4.20 -9.10 1.44
C ILE A 133 -4.50 -8.59 2.85
N ASP A 134 -4.39 -9.44 3.86
CA ASP A 134 -4.69 -9.13 5.24
C ASP A 134 -3.65 -8.20 5.87
N ALA A 135 -2.37 -8.32 5.48
CA ALA A 135 -1.36 -7.32 5.82
C ALA A 135 -1.78 -5.93 5.33
N CYS A 136 -2.27 -5.81 4.09
CA CYS A 136 -2.77 -4.53 3.58
C CYS A 136 -4.02 -4.05 4.31
N ARG A 137 -4.96 -4.94 4.64
CA ARG A 137 -6.16 -4.58 5.41
C ARG A 137 -5.79 -4.02 6.78
N TYR A 138 -4.94 -4.73 7.52
CA TYR A 138 -4.49 -4.30 8.84
C TYR A 138 -3.65 -3.02 8.77
N TYR A 139 -2.66 -2.96 7.87
CA TYR A 139 -1.82 -1.78 7.71
C TYR A 139 -2.61 -0.54 7.26
N GLY A 140 -3.59 -0.72 6.38
CA GLY A 140 -4.54 0.32 6.00
C GLY A 140 -5.38 0.81 7.19
N ALA A 141 -5.84 -0.09 8.06
CA ALA A 141 -6.56 0.26 9.29
C ALA A 141 -5.71 1.12 10.22
N LEU A 142 -4.41 0.82 10.35
CA LEU A 142 -3.50 1.62 11.18
C LEU A 142 -3.36 3.06 10.67
N ILE A 143 -3.16 3.24 9.35
CA ILE A 143 -3.10 4.57 8.74
C ILE A 143 -4.42 5.32 8.92
N VAL A 144 -5.57 4.65 8.74
CA VAL A 144 -6.89 5.28 8.97
C VAL A 144 -7.04 5.72 10.42
N ALA A 145 -6.67 4.88 11.39
CA ALA A 145 -6.76 5.24 12.81
C ALA A 145 -5.91 6.47 13.16
N ILE A 146 -4.72 6.59 12.59
CA ILE A 146 -3.88 7.79 12.71
C ILE A 146 -4.59 9.02 12.15
N MET A 147 -5.22 8.91 10.97
CA MET A 147 -6.01 10.01 10.40
C MET A 147 -7.24 10.40 11.24
N HIS A 148 -7.66 9.52 12.17
CA HIS A 148 -8.69 9.76 13.17
C HIS A 148 -8.11 10.11 14.55
N ASN A 149 -6.85 10.56 14.60
CA ASN A 149 -6.15 11.01 15.81
C ASN A 149 -6.03 9.94 16.91
N THR A 150 -5.98 8.66 16.54
CA THR A 150 -5.66 7.59 17.50
C THR A 150 -4.19 7.71 17.90
N ASP A 151 -3.91 7.74 19.20
CA ASP A 151 -2.54 7.80 19.70
C ASP A 151 -1.80 6.48 19.49
N LYS A 152 -0.47 6.51 19.67
CA LYS A 152 0.41 5.39 19.37
C LYS A 152 0.16 4.17 20.27
N ASP A 153 -0.18 4.38 21.54
CA ASP A 153 -0.38 3.29 22.49
C ASP A 153 -1.69 2.55 22.19
N GLN A 154 -2.76 3.30 21.89
CA GLN A 154 -4.01 2.71 21.41
C GLN A 154 -3.85 1.99 20.08
N LEU A 155 -3.13 2.60 19.14
CA LEU A 155 -2.88 2.06 17.80
C LEU A 155 -2.15 0.70 17.85
N LEU A 156 -1.19 0.55 18.77
CA LEU A 156 -0.35 -0.63 18.94
C LEU A 156 -0.82 -1.55 20.07
N SER A 157 -2.01 -1.32 20.62
CA SER A 157 -2.63 -2.19 21.61
C SER A 157 -3.08 -3.52 20.98
N GLU A 158 -3.08 -4.60 21.75
CA GLU A 158 -3.54 -5.91 21.28
C GLU A 158 -5.04 -5.90 20.92
N ASP A 159 -5.80 -5.01 21.55
CA ASP A 159 -7.24 -4.86 21.37
C ASP A 159 -7.61 -4.00 20.16
N PHE A 160 -6.68 -3.25 19.57
CA PHE A 160 -6.99 -2.32 18.46
C PHE A 160 -7.75 -3.05 17.35
N TYR A 161 -7.19 -4.15 16.84
CA TYR A 161 -7.81 -4.92 15.77
C TYR A 161 -9.16 -5.49 16.18
N LEU A 162 -9.25 -6.11 17.37
CA LEU A 162 -10.47 -6.73 17.88
C LEU A 162 -11.60 -5.70 18.04
N SER A 163 -11.28 -4.51 18.54
CA SER A 163 -12.24 -3.40 18.70
C SER A 163 -12.84 -2.92 17.38
N LYS A 164 -12.14 -3.14 16.25
CA LYS A 164 -12.57 -2.74 14.91
C LYS A 164 -13.12 -3.90 14.07
N MET A 165 -13.09 -5.13 14.57
CA MET A 165 -13.50 -6.34 13.85
C MET A 165 -14.87 -6.19 13.17
N LYS A 166 -15.87 -5.73 13.93
CA LYS A 166 -17.24 -5.57 13.43
C LYS A 166 -17.39 -4.40 12.46
N THR A 167 -16.73 -3.28 12.73
CA THR A 167 -17.01 -2.01 12.04
C THR A 167 -16.11 -1.77 10.84
N TRP A 168 -14.81 -2.07 10.93
CA TRP A 168 -13.85 -1.77 9.85
C TRP A 168 -13.47 -3.01 9.05
N PHE A 169 -13.46 -4.17 9.70
CA PHE A 169 -13.12 -5.45 9.05
C PHE A 169 -14.37 -6.25 8.62
N ASN A 170 -15.57 -5.77 8.94
CA ASN A 170 -16.86 -6.39 8.58
C ASN A 170 -16.91 -7.89 8.94
N ASN A 171 -16.47 -8.22 10.16
CA ASN A 171 -16.38 -9.58 10.72
C ASN A 171 -15.57 -10.57 9.87
N LYS A 172 -14.70 -10.09 8.98
CA LYS A 172 -13.77 -10.93 8.23
C LYS A 172 -12.45 -10.99 8.98
N PRO A 173 -12.12 -12.12 9.62
CA PRO A 173 -10.88 -12.22 10.39
C PRO A 173 -9.65 -12.06 9.47
N LEU A 174 -8.54 -11.67 10.08
CA LEU A 174 -7.20 -11.75 9.53
C LEU A 174 -6.71 -13.20 9.65
N VAL A 175 -5.88 -13.64 8.72
CA VAL A 175 -5.10 -14.87 8.87
C VAL A 175 -4.18 -14.79 10.10
N SER A 176 -3.90 -15.95 10.70
CA SER A 176 -3.27 -16.07 12.01
C SER A 176 -1.92 -15.36 12.09
N GLU A 177 -1.10 -15.39 11.04
CA GLU A 177 0.20 -14.70 11.04
C GLU A 177 0.05 -13.17 11.13
N ILE A 178 -0.94 -12.59 10.47
CA ILE A 178 -1.20 -11.15 10.55
C ILE A 178 -1.90 -10.80 11.86
N GLU A 179 -2.78 -11.67 12.36
CA GLU A 179 -3.38 -11.51 13.69
C GLU A 179 -2.32 -11.53 14.80
N ASN A 180 -1.29 -12.38 14.70
CA ASN A 180 -0.17 -12.40 15.64
C ASN A 180 0.61 -11.08 15.63
N VAL A 181 0.84 -10.52 14.44
CA VAL A 181 1.44 -9.17 14.31
C VAL A 181 0.52 -8.12 14.94
N ALA A 182 -0.79 -8.18 14.70
CA ALA A 182 -1.76 -7.26 15.29
C ALA A 182 -1.85 -7.35 16.82
N LYS A 183 -1.57 -8.53 17.39
CA LYS A 183 -1.43 -8.77 18.83
C LYS A 183 -0.06 -8.40 19.40
N GLY A 184 0.80 -7.76 18.60
CA GLY A 184 2.04 -7.18 19.11
C GLY A 184 3.26 -8.09 19.05
N SER A 185 3.33 -9.08 18.15
CA SER A 185 4.57 -9.88 17.97
C SER A 185 5.83 -9.06 17.70
N PHE A 186 5.65 -7.82 17.21
CA PHE A 186 6.71 -6.83 16.99
C PHE A 186 7.26 -6.17 18.27
N LYS A 187 6.63 -6.33 19.44
CA LYS A 187 7.05 -5.70 20.70
C LYS A 187 8.23 -6.44 21.32
N LYS A 188 9.41 -6.29 20.72
CA LYS A 188 10.65 -6.96 21.12
C LYS A 188 11.76 -5.94 21.38
N ASP A 189 12.34 -5.97 22.57
CA ASP A 189 13.27 -4.91 23.02
C ASP A 189 14.55 -4.83 22.17
N LYS A 190 15.10 -5.97 21.74
CA LYS A 190 16.40 -6.02 21.05
C LYS A 190 16.30 -6.14 19.53
N GLY A 191 15.11 -5.99 18.96
CA GLY A 191 14.91 -5.98 17.51
C GLY A 191 15.50 -7.20 16.81
N TYR A 192 16.59 -6.99 16.08
CA TYR A 192 17.28 -8.06 15.33
C TYR A 192 17.67 -9.25 16.23
N ASP A 193 18.17 -9.00 17.44
CA ASP A 193 18.62 -10.09 18.33
C ASP A 193 17.45 -10.92 18.87
N ASP A 194 16.25 -10.35 18.93
CA ASP A 194 15.02 -11.05 19.32
C ASP A 194 14.24 -11.62 18.10
N GLY A 195 14.88 -11.64 16.93
CA GLY A 195 14.35 -12.29 15.73
C GLY A 195 13.47 -11.40 14.85
N ILE A 196 13.42 -10.08 15.05
CA ILE A 196 12.80 -9.16 14.07
C ILE A 196 13.62 -9.21 12.78
N ARG A 197 12.97 -9.50 11.65
CA ARG A 197 13.62 -9.57 10.33
C ARG A 197 12.78 -8.81 9.32
N GLY A 198 13.38 -7.86 8.62
CA GLY A 198 12.73 -7.10 7.55
C GLY A 198 12.98 -7.76 6.21
N LYS A 199 12.47 -8.97 5.97
CA LYS A 199 12.70 -9.73 4.71
C LYS A 199 11.57 -9.53 3.70
N GLY A 200 11.80 -9.97 2.46
CA GLY A 200 10.82 -9.95 1.35
C GLY A 200 9.44 -10.58 1.61
N TYR A 201 9.28 -11.32 2.72
CA TYR A 201 8.00 -11.88 3.15
C TYR A 201 7.15 -10.82 3.88
N VAL A 202 5.89 -10.68 3.47
CA VAL A 202 5.01 -9.58 3.92
C VAL A 202 4.83 -9.52 5.44
N VAL A 203 4.72 -10.67 6.12
CA VAL A 203 4.55 -10.73 7.58
C VAL A 203 5.79 -10.17 8.28
N ASN A 204 6.98 -10.57 7.83
CA ASN A 204 8.26 -10.13 8.38
C ASN A 204 8.47 -8.63 8.18
N SER A 205 8.23 -8.13 6.98
CA SER A 205 8.32 -6.69 6.69
C SER A 205 7.36 -5.83 7.51
N LEU A 206 6.12 -6.31 7.69
CA LEU A 206 5.12 -5.62 8.52
C LEU A 206 5.55 -5.61 9.99
N GLU A 207 5.96 -6.76 10.52
CA GLU A 207 6.46 -6.89 11.90
C GLU A 207 7.66 -5.96 12.15
N ALA A 208 8.63 -5.93 11.22
CA ALA A 208 9.81 -5.07 11.31
C ALA A 208 9.48 -3.58 11.28
N ALA A 209 8.57 -3.15 10.39
CA ALA A 209 8.15 -1.76 10.33
C ALA A 209 7.39 -1.33 11.59
N LEU A 210 6.54 -2.20 12.14
CA LEU A 210 5.82 -1.94 13.40
C LEU A 210 6.75 -1.98 14.61
N TRP A 211 7.78 -2.82 14.61
CA TRP A 211 8.83 -2.79 15.64
C TRP A 211 9.53 -1.44 15.65
N ALA A 212 10.00 -0.97 14.49
CA ALA A 212 10.68 0.33 14.38
C ALA A 212 9.76 1.48 14.78
N PHE A 213 8.48 1.40 14.44
CA PHE A 213 7.49 2.37 14.88
C PHE A 213 7.26 2.31 16.38
N TRP A 214 7.09 1.13 16.97
CA TRP A 214 6.89 0.92 18.40
C TRP A 214 8.08 1.40 19.24
N SER A 215 9.31 1.03 18.87
CA SER A 215 10.53 1.23 19.66
C SER A 215 11.12 2.65 19.61
N THR A 216 10.57 3.55 18.78
CA THR A 216 11.14 4.90 18.57
C THR A 216 10.13 6.03 18.77
N HIS A 217 10.61 7.26 19.00
CA HIS A 217 9.76 8.40 19.36
C HIS A 217 9.81 9.56 18.36
N SER A 218 10.57 9.40 17.27
CA SER A 218 10.60 10.35 16.16
C SER A 218 10.67 9.64 14.81
N PHE A 219 10.29 10.35 13.75
CA PHE A 219 10.40 9.86 12.39
C PHE A 219 11.85 9.47 12.04
N LYS A 220 12.81 10.31 12.43
CA LYS A 220 14.24 10.10 12.15
C LYS A 220 14.76 8.83 12.81
N GLU A 221 14.51 8.67 14.10
CA GLU A 221 14.95 7.50 14.86
C GLU A 221 14.38 6.21 14.27
N GLY A 222 13.08 6.16 13.95
CA GLY A 222 12.48 4.94 13.44
C GLY A 222 12.83 4.61 12.00
N VAL A 223 13.07 5.59 11.12
CA VAL A 223 13.66 5.30 9.80
C VAL A 223 15.04 4.65 9.98
N LEU A 224 15.89 5.22 10.84
CA LEU A 224 17.22 4.65 11.10
C LEU A 224 17.13 3.27 11.74
N ALA A 225 16.19 3.04 12.66
CA ALA A 225 15.95 1.72 13.25
C ALA A 225 15.52 0.70 12.19
N ALA A 226 14.56 1.06 11.32
CA ALA A 226 14.09 0.21 10.23
C ALA A 226 15.20 -0.17 9.24
N VAL A 227 16.06 0.80 8.86
CA VAL A 227 17.19 0.55 7.96
C VAL A 227 18.27 -0.29 8.64
N ASN A 228 18.58 -0.02 9.91
CA ASN A 228 19.63 -0.74 10.64
C ASN A 228 19.27 -2.18 11.05
N LEU A 229 18.00 -2.61 10.87
CA LEU A 229 17.66 -4.04 10.92
C LEU A 229 18.36 -4.85 9.81
N GLY A 230 18.81 -4.20 8.74
CA GLY A 230 19.35 -4.88 7.57
C GLY A 230 18.26 -5.58 6.76
N ASP A 231 18.63 -6.68 6.09
CA ASP A 231 17.77 -7.42 5.18
C ASP A 231 17.23 -6.54 4.01
N ASP A 232 15.92 -6.47 3.83
CA ASP A 232 15.20 -5.67 2.82
C ASP A 232 14.95 -4.26 3.38
N THR A 233 16.04 -3.49 3.49
CA THR A 233 16.08 -2.22 4.21
C THR A 233 15.20 -1.13 3.60
N ASP A 234 15.15 -1.05 2.26
CA ASP A 234 14.38 -0.06 1.52
C ASP A 234 12.88 -0.31 1.66
N THR A 235 12.44 -1.56 1.55
CA THR A 235 11.02 -1.89 1.75
C THR A 235 10.60 -1.65 3.19
N THR A 236 11.39 -2.10 4.17
CA THR A 236 11.07 -1.93 5.60
C THR A 236 10.97 -0.45 5.96
N ALA A 237 11.93 0.38 5.50
CA ALA A 237 11.92 1.82 5.71
C ALA A 237 10.75 2.52 4.97
N ALA A 238 10.38 2.06 3.78
CA ALA A 238 9.23 2.59 3.04
C ALA A 238 7.88 2.26 3.71
N ILE A 239 7.75 1.07 4.30
CA ILE A 239 6.58 0.70 5.10
C ILE A 239 6.55 1.58 6.36
N TYR A 240 7.62 1.59 7.16
CA TYR A 240 7.71 2.46 8.34
C TYR A 240 7.38 3.93 8.00
N GLY A 241 7.98 4.48 6.94
CA GLY A 241 7.86 5.89 6.58
C GLY A 241 6.44 6.32 6.22
N GLN A 242 5.63 5.41 5.66
CA GLN A 242 4.21 5.66 5.41
C GLN A 242 3.43 5.83 6.72
N LEU A 243 3.61 4.91 7.68
CA LEU A 243 2.91 4.94 8.97
C LEU A 243 3.38 6.11 9.84
N ALA A 244 4.70 6.22 10.01
CA ALA A 244 5.32 7.26 10.80
C ALA A 244 5.10 8.65 10.20
N GLY A 245 5.11 8.79 8.87
CA GLY A 245 4.81 10.05 8.19
C GLY A 245 3.36 10.49 8.42
N ALA A 246 2.40 9.56 8.42
CA ALA A 246 1.01 9.85 8.78
C ALA A 246 0.89 10.28 10.26
N TYR A 247 1.64 9.63 11.16
CA TYR A 247 1.55 9.87 12.61
C TYR A 247 2.24 11.15 13.06
N TYR A 248 3.52 11.34 12.70
CA TYR A 248 4.31 12.51 13.12
C TYR A 248 3.95 13.77 12.31
N GLY A 249 3.43 13.61 11.10
CA GLY A 249 3.06 14.71 10.20
C GLY A 249 4.26 15.34 9.48
N TYR A 250 3.99 15.91 8.31
CA TYR A 250 5.00 16.39 7.35
C TYR A 250 6.03 17.36 7.95
N ASP A 251 5.60 18.27 8.83
CA ASP A 251 6.46 19.30 9.42
C ASP A 251 7.49 18.74 10.42
N LYS A 252 7.29 17.50 10.90
CA LYS A 252 8.21 16.81 11.82
C LYS A 252 9.26 15.96 11.10
N LEU A 253 9.22 15.86 9.78
CA LEU A 253 10.19 15.11 9.00
C LEU A 253 11.52 15.90 8.89
N PRO A 254 12.69 15.24 8.87
CA PRO A 254 13.97 15.91 8.67
C PRO A 254 14.03 16.65 7.32
N GLN A 255 14.16 17.97 7.36
CA GLN A 255 14.14 18.81 6.15
C GLN A 255 15.29 18.49 5.19
N GLU A 256 16.46 18.13 5.74
CA GLU A 256 17.61 17.64 4.96
C GLU A 256 17.25 16.45 4.07
N TRP A 257 16.47 15.49 4.58
CA TRP A 257 16.05 14.32 3.84
C TRP A 257 14.99 14.67 2.81
N ILE A 258 13.98 15.44 3.21
CA ILE A 258 12.92 15.89 2.30
C ILE A 258 13.50 16.64 1.09
N ASN A 259 14.46 17.53 1.31
CA ASN A 259 15.08 18.32 0.24
C ASN A 259 15.94 17.49 -0.70
N SER A 260 16.32 16.28 -0.30
CA SER A 260 17.07 15.31 -1.12
C SER A 260 16.16 14.40 -1.95
N VAL A 261 14.83 14.41 -1.71
CA VAL A 261 13.88 13.57 -2.42
C VAL A 261 13.67 14.08 -3.84
N TYR A 262 14.00 13.24 -4.83
CA TYR A 262 13.71 13.51 -6.24
C TYR A 262 12.22 13.77 -6.46
N SER A 263 11.89 14.79 -7.26
CA SER A 263 10.51 15.19 -7.57
C SER A 263 9.64 15.53 -6.34
N LYS A 264 10.25 15.98 -5.22
CA LYS A 264 9.54 16.43 -3.99
C LYS A 264 8.26 17.22 -4.29
N ARG A 265 8.37 18.29 -5.10
CA ARG A 265 7.22 19.17 -5.43
C ARG A 265 6.06 18.41 -6.06
N TYR A 266 6.35 17.46 -6.94
CA TYR A 266 5.32 16.64 -7.57
C TYR A 266 4.61 15.74 -6.54
N ILE A 267 5.39 15.13 -5.64
CA ILE A 267 4.86 14.29 -4.55
C ILE A 267 3.96 15.12 -3.63
N GLU A 268 4.41 16.31 -3.21
CA GLU A 268 3.63 17.24 -2.38
C GLU A 268 2.31 17.64 -3.05
N CYS A 269 2.34 17.99 -4.34
CA CYS A 269 1.15 18.31 -5.12
C CYS A 269 0.19 17.11 -5.19
N LEU A 270 0.71 15.90 -5.44
CA LEU A 270 -0.09 14.69 -5.51
C LEU A 270 -0.76 14.37 -4.17
N CYS A 271 -0.04 14.53 -3.05
CA CYS A 271 -0.59 14.38 -1.70
C CYS A 271 -1.75 15.35 -1.43
N LYS A 272 -1.61 16.62 -1.85
CA LYS A 272 -2.71 17.61 -1.73
C LYS A 272 -3.94 17.20 -2.54
N TRP A 273 -3.75 16.65 -3.73
CA TRP A 273 -4.86 16.12 -4.54
C TRP A 273 -5.51 14.88 -3.95
N ILE A 274 -4.73 13.97 -3.33
CA ILE A 274 -5.28 12.83 -2.60
C ILE A 274 -6.20 13.32 -1.47
N ALA A 275 -5.75 14.29 -0.68
CA ALA A 275 -6.56 14.86 0.40
C ALA A 275 -7.81 15.57 -0.15
N TYR A 276 -7.68 16.35 -1.23
CA TYR A 276 -8.79 17.06 -1.84
C TYR A 276 -9.84 16.12 -2.43
N GLU A 277 -9.46 15.24 -3.38
CA GLU A 277 -10.39 14.33 -4.05
C GLU A 277 -10.97 13.30 -3.08
N GLY A 278 -10.15 12.80 -2.15
CA GLY A 278 -10.61 11.93 -1.07
C GLY A 278 -11.74 12.58 -0.26
N ASN A 279 -11.63 13.86 0.08
CA ASN A 279 -12.70 14.61 0.76
C ASN A 279 -13.96 14.80 -0.10
N GLN A 280 -13.84 14.86 -1.44
CA GLN A 280 -14.95 15.08 -2.37
C GLN A 280 -15.70 13.79 -2.74
N SER A 281 -15.05 12.62 -2.67
CA SER A 281 -15.70 11.32 -2.93
C SER A 281 -16.89 11.03 -1.99
N TYR A 282 -17.08 11.84 -0.95
CA TYR A 282 -18.21 11.77 -0.01
C TYR A 282 -19.42 12.63 -0.41
N SER A 283 -19.25 13.63 -1.27
CA SER A 283 -20.31 14.57 -1.62
C SER A 283 -21.24 14.06 -2.73
N LYS A 284 -21.02 12.83 -3.23
CA LYS A 284 -21.73 12.26 -4.39
C LYS A 284 -22.45 10.94 -4.10
N ASN A 285 -22.61 10.56 -2.83
CA ASN A 285 -23.44 9.43 -2.40
C ASN A 285 -24.61 9.93 -1.55
#